data_AF-X0U804-F1
#
_entry.id   AF-X0U804-F1
#
_cell.length_a   1.000
_cell.length_b   1.000
_cell.length_c   1.000
_cell.angle_alpha   90.00
_cell.angle_beta   90.00
_cell.angle_gamma   90.00
#
_symmetry.space_group_name_H-M   'P 1'
#
loop_
_entity.id
_entity.type
_entity.pdbx_description
1 polymer ?
#
loop_
_entity_poly.entity_id
_entity_poly.type
_entity_poly.pdbx_seq_one_letter_code
_entity_poly.pdbx_strand_id
1 'polypeptide(L)' 'MESGSDVFGLAKYGLKLIEQNAHELKCAEIFFEKNKYISIEIEENSVKNSETGEDNGVSVR' A
#
# COMPACT_ATOMS: atom_id res chain seq x y z
N MET A 1 10.60 1.82 16.87
CA MET A 1 9.14 2.07 16.87
C MET A 1 8.63 1.72 15.49
N GLU A 2 7.95 0.58 15.32
CA GLU A 2 7.28 0.28 14.06
C GLU A 2 6.02 1.15 13.97
N SER A 3 6.12 2.29 13.29
CA SER A 3 4.96 3.06 12.84
C SER A 3 4.42 2.44 11.54
N GLY A 4 4.08 1.16 11.57
CA GLY A 4 3.41 0.49 10.46
C GLY A 4 1.95 0.91 10.43
N SER A 5 1.45 1.42 9.30
CA SER A 5 0.02 1.71 9.14
C SER A 5 -0.80 0.42 9.31
N ASP A 6 -1.81 0.44 10.18
CA ASP A 6 -2.69 -0.70 10.45
C ASP A 6 -3.62 -0.96 9.25
N VAL A 7 -3.15 -1.79 8.31
CA VAL A 7 -3.88 -2.14 7.08
C VAL A 7 -5.20 -2.81 7.40
N PHE A 8 -5.24 -3.65 8.44
CA PHE A 8 -6.46 -4.35 8.82
C PHE A 8 -7.50 -3.38 9.42
N GLY A 9 -7.06 -2.44 10.26
CA GLY A 9 -7.91 -1.38 10.78
C GLY A 9 -8.48 -0.50 9.67
N LEU A 10 -7.65 -0.11 8.69
CA LEU A 10 -8.07 0.67 7.54
C LEU A 10 -9.04 -0.11 6.63
N ALA A 11 -8.77 -1.38 6.36
CA ALA A 11 -9.67 -2.24 5.59
C ALA A 11 -11.04 -2.37 6.26
N LYS A 12 -11.06 -2.62 7.58
CA LYS A 12 -12.29 -2.72 8.36
C LYS A 12 -13.08 -1.42 8.36
N TYR A 13 -12.40 -0.28 8.47
CA TYR A 13 -13.03 1.02 8.37
C TYR A 13 -13.65 1.25 6.99
N GLY A 14 -12.91 0.94 5.91
CA GLY A 14 -13.40 1.06 4.54
C GLY A 14 -14.63 0.20 4.26
N LEU A 15 -14.61 -1.08 4.68
CA LEU A 15 -15.76 -1.97 4.52
C LEU A 15 -16.99 -1.44 5.27
N LYS A 16 -16.81 -0.94 6.50
CA LYS A 16 -17.90 -0.35 7.28
C LYS A 16 -18.49 0.89 6.61
N LEU A 17 -17.65 1.74 5.99
CA LEU A 17 -18.13 2.88 5.22
C LEU A 17 -18.97 2.44 4.02
N ILE A 18 -18.54 1.41 3.31
CA ILE A 18 -19.27 0.86 2.16
C ILE A 18 -20.62 0.32 2.62
N GLU A 19 -20.65 -0.48 3.70
CA GLU A 19 -21.89 -1.00 4.29
C GLU A 19 -22.87 0.11 4.68
N GLN A 20 -22.38 1.28 5.10
CA GLN A 20 -23.20 2.41 5.55
C GLN A 20 -23.71 3.30 4.41
N ASN A 21 -23.02 3.35 3.28
CA ASN A 21 -23.29 4.33 2.22
C ASN A 21 -23.72 3.71 0.89
N ALA A 22 -23.50 2.41 0.68
CA ALA A 22 -23.73 1.73 -0.59
C ALA A 22 -24.42 0.37 -0.38
N HIS A 23 -25.64 0.41 0.17
CA HIS A 23 -26.43 -0.78 0.51
C HIS A 23 -26.81 -1.64 -0.70
N GLU A 24 -26.74 -1.09 -1.90
CA GLU A 24 -26.96 -1.79 -3.17
C GLU A 24 -25.79 -2.69 -3.59
N LEU A 25 -24.59 -2.46 -3.04
CA LEU A 25 -23.41 -3.27 -3.33
C LEU A 25 -23.53 -4.63 -2.64
N LYS A 26 -23.38 -5.70 -3.42
CA LYS A 26 -23.41 -7.08 -2.92
C LYS A 26 -22.08 -7.53 -2.33
N CYS A 27 -20.99 -6.89 -2.73
CA CYS A 27 -19.63 -7.23 -2.36
C CYS A 27 -18.76 -5.99 -2.56
N ALA A 28 -17.68 -5.92 -1.79
CA ALA A 28 -16.59 -4.98 -2.00
C ALA A 28 -15.27 -5.64 -1.62
N GLU A 29 -14.22 -5.32 -2.38
CA GLU A 29 -12.86 -5.80 -2.14
C GLU A 29 -11.95 -4.60 -1.92
N ILE A 30 -11.09 -4.66 -0.90
CA ILE A 30 -10.08 -3.63 -0.64
C ILE A 30 -8.70 -4.28 -0.70
N PHE A 31 -7.85 -3.76 -1.59
CA PHE A 31 -6.47 -4.18 -1.76
C PHE A 31 -5.53 -3.09 -1.23
N PHE A 32 -4.49 -3.54 -0.53
CA PHE A 32 -3.42 -2.69 -0.03
C PHE A 32 -2.08 -3.25 -0.45
N GLU A 33 -1.22 -2.37 -0.94
CA GLU A 33 0.15 -2.68 -1.31
C GLU A 33 1.10 -1.82 -0.49
N LYS A 34 2.16 -2.45 0.03
CA LYS A 34 3.23 -1.77 0.76
C LYS A 34 4.56 -2.37 0.39
N ASN A 35 5.33 -1.64 -0.42
CA ASN A 35 6.63 -2.07 -0.90
C ASN A 35 7.68 -1.09 -0.39
N LYS A 36 8.69 -1.61 0.29
CA LYS A 36 9.92 -0.85 0.58
C LYS A 36 11.03 -1.44 -0.24
N TYR A 37 11.81 -0.58 -0.90
CA TYR A 37 12.85 -1.04 -1.81
C TYR A 37 14.13 -0.25 -1.62
N ILE A 38 15.23 -0.90 -1.99
CA ILE A 38 16.54 -0.29 -2.17
C ILE A 38 16.94 -0.62 -3.60
N SER A 39 17.24 0.39 -4.40
CA SER A 39 17.71 0.24 -5.77
C SER A 39 19.13 0.80 -5.87
N ILE A 40 20.07 -0.03 -6.32
CA ILE A 40 21.49 0.32 -6.47
C ILE A 40 21.88 0.03 -7.91
N GLU A 41 22.29 1.07 -8.63
CA GLU A 41 22.81 0.98 -9.99
C GLU A 41 24.34 1.11 -9.97
N ILE A 42 25.03 0.15 -10.58
CA ILE A 42 26.50 0.09 -10.65
C ILE A 42 26.94 0.23 -12.10
N GLU A 43 27.88 1.15 -12.36
CA GLU A 43 28.49 1.38 -13.68
C GLU A 43 30.01 1.49 -13.51
N GLU A 44 30.78 0.74 -14.32
CA GLU A 44 32.26 0.73 -14.30
C GLU A 44 32.91 0.49 -12.91
N ASN A 45 32.35 -0.43 -12.12
CA ASN A 45 32.75 -0.71 -10.72
C ASN A 45 32.53 0.45 -9.74
N SER A 46 31.75 1.46 -10.13
CA SER A 46 31.34 2.57 -9.26
C SER A 46 29.81 2.55 -9.06
N VAL A 47 29.36 3.02 -7.90
CA VAL A 47 27.93 3.25 -7.67
C VAL A 47 27.52 4.48 -8.45
N LYS A 48 26.64 4.30 -9.43
CA LYS A 48 26.08 5.37 -10.25
C LYS A 48 24.87 6.00 -9.57
N ASN A 49 23.98 5.16 -9.04
CA ASN A 49 22.79 5.58 -8.31
C ASN A 49 22.52 4.65 -7.12
N SER A 50 21.98 5.21 -6.05
CA SER A 50 21.52 4.46 -4.88
C SER A 50 20.34 5.19 -4.29
N GLU A 51 19.18 4.54 -4.32
CA GLU A 51 17.94 5.08 -3.78
C GLU A 51 17.28 4.07 -2.84
N THR A 52 16.65 4.60 -1.81
CA THR A 52 15.71 3.86 -0.97
C THR A 52 14.35 4.48 -1.16
N GLY A 53 13.34 3.67 -1.40
CA GLY A 53 11.99 4.15 -1.65
C GLY A 53 10.93 3.32 -0.96
N GLU A 54 9.73 3.88 -0.97
CA GLU A 54 8.52 3.21 -0.53
C GLU A 54 7.45 3.45 -1.59
N ASP A 55 6.82 2.38 -2.05
CA ASP A 55 5.70 2.39 -2.99
C ASP A 55 4.49 1.74 -2.29
N ASN A 56 3.46 2.54 -2.07
CA ASN A 56 2.27 2.13 -1.33
C ASN A 56 1.03 2.39 -2.19
N GLY A 57 0.17 1.38 -2.29
CA GLY A 57 -1.06 1.43 -3.08
C GLY A 57 -2.29 1.09 -2.25
N VAL A 58 -3.43 1.68 -2.63
CA VAL A 58 -4.76 1.25 -2.17
C VAL A 58 -5.71 1.19 -3.35
N SER A 59 -6.50 0.12 -3.43
CA SER A 59 -7.53 -0.05 -4.44
C SER A 59 -8.80 -0.57 -3.79
N VAL A 60 -9.95 -0.12 -4.26
CA VAL A 60 -11.28 -0.57 -3.84
C VAL A 60 -12.04 -1.00 -5.10
N ARG A 61 -12.65 -2.18 -5.07
CA ARG A 61 -13.48 -2.74 -6.15
C ARG A 61 -14.86 -3.08 -5.65
#